data_AF-A0A060YDU0-F1
#
_entry.id   AF-A0A060YDU0-F1
#
_cell.length_a   1.000
_cell.length_b   1.000
_cell.length_c   1.000
_cell.angle_alpha   90.00
_cell.angle_beta   90.00
_cell.angle_gamma   90.00
#
_symmetry.space_group_name_H-M   'P 1'
#
loop_
_entity.id
_entity.type
_entity.pdbx_description
1 polymer ?
#
loop_
_entity_poly.entity_id
_entity_poly.type
_entity_poly.pdbx_seq_one_letter_code
_entity_poly.pdbx_strand_id
1 'polypeptide(L)'
;MPCWLSALTLTLTLTLNLLVLSAREGAALFLPDSNELRQLLSRYQDDQNSTDNTAGSRTRRAIQWTDRGEILQLHNKLRGQVYPTASNMEYMVWDDELERSATHWAEACQWEHGPNDLLMSIGQNLAVHWGR
;
A
#
# COMPACT_ATOMS: atom_id res chain seq x y z
N MET A 1 -36.52 -22.70 36.49
CA MET A 1 -35.36 -22.00 35.89
C MET A 1 -35.80 -20.60 35.48
N PRO A 2 -35.15 -19.51 35.91
CA PRO A 2 -35.66 -18.16 35.67
C PRO A 2 -35.37 -17.70 34.23
N CYS A 3 -36.41 -17.32 33.47
CA CYS A 3 -36.30 -16.85 32.08
C CYS A 3 -35.37 -15.64 31.87
N TRP A 4 -35.06 -14.90 32.94
CA TRP A 4 -34.21 -13.72 32.91
C TRP A 4 -32.72 -14.07 32.74
N LEU A 5 -32.26 -15.23 33.24
CA LEU A 5 -30.88 -15.69 33.01
C LEU A 5 -30.65 -16.07 31.54
N SER A 6 -31.65 -16.66 30.89
CA SER A 6 -31.61 -16.98 29.45
C SER A 6 -31.59 -15.73 28.56
N ALA A 7 -32.28 -14.66 28.95
CA ALA A 7 -32.23 -13.39 28.21
C ALA A 7 -30.88 -12.68 28.34
N LEU A 8 -30.30 -12.67 29.55
CA LEU A 8 -28.99 -12.05 29.82
C LEU A 8 -27.84 -12.77 29.09
N THR A 9 -27.91 -14.10 29.02
CA THR A 9 -26.91 -14.91 28.31
C THR A 9 -27.01 -14.74 26.80
N LEU A 10 -28.23 -14.60 26.25
CA LEU A 10 -28.44 -14.32 24.82
C LEU A 10 -27.92 -12.93 24.43
N THR A 11 -28.17 -11.89 25.22
CA THR A 11 -27.67 -10.53 24.93
C THR A 11 -26.16 -10.43 25.06
N LEU A 12 -25.56 -11.10 26.07
CA LEU A 12 -24.11 -11.14 26.24
C LEU A 12 -23.43 -11.89 25.08
N THR A 13 -23.99 -13.02 24.65
CA THR A 13 -23.44 -13.76 23.50
C THR A 13 -23.59 -12.98 22.19
N LEU A 14 -24.72 -12.31 21.97
CA LEU A 14 -24.93 -11.50 20.76
C LEU A 14 -23.95 -10.31 20.70
N THR A 15 -23.78 -9.59 21.82
CA THR A 15 -22.84 -8.46 21.89
C THR A 15 -21.39 -8.91 21.76
N LEU A 16 -21.00 -10.03 22.36
CA LEU A 16 -19.66 -10.60 22.21
C LEU A 16 -19.38 -11.04 20.76
N ASN A 17 -20.34 -11.68 20.10
CA ASN A 17 -20.22 -12.04 18.68
C ASN A 17 -20.10 -10.80 17.79
N LEU A 18 -20.90 -9.76 18.03
CA LEU A 18 -20.84 -8.50 17.28
C LEU A 18 -19.49 -7.79 17.48
N LEU A 19 -18.95 -7.80 18.71
CA LEU A 19 -17.64 -7.23 19.04
C LEU A 19 -16.49 -8.01 18.36
N VAL A 20 -16.58 -9.34 18.33
CA VAL A 20 -15.60 -10.20 17.63
C VAL A 20 -15.67 -9.99 16.12
N LEU A 21 -16.87 -9.76 15.57
CA LEU A 21 -17.06 -9.50 14.14
C LEU A 21 -16.45 -8.14 13.74
N SER A 22 -16.72 -7.08 14.52
CA SER A 22 -16.15 -5.75 14.25
C SER A 22 -14.63 -5.69 14.42
N ALA A 23 -14.06 -6.45 15.37
CA ALA A 23 -12.61 -6.54 15.54
C ALA A 23 -11.91 -7.23 14.35
N ARG A 24 -12.59 -8.16 13.65
CA ARG A 24 -12.04 -8.87 12.49
C ARG A 24 -11.92 -7.98 11.26
N GLU A 25 -12.78 -6.99 11.10
CA GLU A 25 -12.77 -6.09 9.94
C GLU A 25 -11.68 -5.00 10.03
N GLY A 26 -11.21 -4.67 11.25
CA GLY A 26 -10.21 -3.62 11.46
C GLY A 26 -8.77 -4.00 11.08
N ALA A 27 -8.47 -5.29 10.87
CA ALA A 27 -7.11 -5.76 10.58
C ALA A 27 -6.57 -5.26 9.22
N ALA A 28 -7.45 -4.94 8.28
CA ALA A 28 -7.07 -4.45 6.94
C ALA A 28 -6.58 -2.99 6.92
N LEU A 29 -6.82 -2.22 7.99
CA LEU A 29 -6.40 -0.81 8.10
C LEU A 29 -5.02 -0.64 8.72
N PHE A 30 -4.47 -1.68 9.34
CA PHE A 30 -3.14 -1.65 9.93
C PHE A 30 -2.15 -2.22 8.92
N LEU A 31 -1.20 -1.39 8.46
CA LEU A 31 0.01 -1.93 7.85
C LEU A 31 0.67 -2.86 8.87
N PRO A 32 0.98 -4.11 8.53
CA PRO A 32 1.64 -5.02 9.44
C PRO A 32 2.97 -4.41 9.87
N ASP A 33 3.18 -4.28 11.19
CA ASP A 33 4.45 -3.81 11.75
C ASP A 33 5.53 -4.81 11.36
N SER A 34 6.36 -4.43 10.38
CA SER A 34 7.44 -5.27 9.89
C SER A 34 8.74 -4.50 9.87
N ASN A 35 9.74 -5.07 10.54
CA ASN A 35 11.07 -4.48 10.67
C ASN A 35 11.71 -4.26 9.28
N GLU A 36 11.45 -5.17 8.34
CA GLU A 36 11.95 -5.04 6.96
C GLU A 36 11.37 -3.82 6.25
N LEU A 37 10.06 -3.56 6.43
CA LEU A 37 9.42 -2.39 5.83
C LEU A 37 9.94 -1.10 6.45
N ARG A 38 10.14 -1.07 7.78
CA ARG A 38 10.69 0.09 8.47
C ARG A 38 12.12 0.41 8.01
N GLN A 39 12.94 -0.62 7.84
CA GLN A 39 14.31 -0.48 7.33
C GLN A 39 14.34 -0.06 5.85
N LEU A 40 13.38 -0.54 5.05
CA LEU A 40 13.24 -0.12 3.65
C LEU A 40 12.86 1.37 3.58
N LEU A 41 11.84 1.79 4.32
CA LEU A 41 11.37 3.18 4.34
C LEU A 41 12.44 4.15 4.89
N SER A 42 13.22 3.74 5.89
CA SER A 42 14.27 4.60 6.45
C SER A 42 15.35 4.96 5.42
N ARG A 43 15.69 4.05 4.50
CA ARG A 43 16.68 4.35 3.43
C ARG A 43 16.24 5.50 2.53
N TYR A 44 14.96 5.55 2.15
CA TYR A 44 14.44 6.65 1.33
C TYR A 44 14.31 7.96 2.11
N GLN A 45 14.09 7.88 3.42
CA GLN A 45 14.01 9.06 4.29
C GLN A 45 15.40 9.67 4.55
N ASP A 46 16.45 8.86 4.62
CA ASP A 46 17.83 9.31 4.82
C ASP A 46 18.46 9.89 3.52
N ASP A 47 18.12 9.33 2.35
CA ASP A 47 18.49 9.90 1.04
C ASP A 47 17.99 11.37 0.87
N GLN A 48 16.85 11.71 1.48
CA GLN A 48 16.33 13.10 1.51
C GLN A 48 17.07 14.02 2.48
N ASN A 49 17.58 13.51 3.61
CA ASN A 49 18.27 14.31 4.64
C ASN A 49 19.77 14.48 4.38
N SER A 50 20.30 13.80 3.36
CA SER A 50 21.69 13.94 2.92
C SER A 50 21.89 15.31 2.26
N THR A 51 22.31 16.27 3.09
CA THR A 51 22.73 17.63 2.72
C THR A 51 24.07 17.61 1.98
N ASP A 52 24.14 16.95 0.83
CA ASP A 52 25.24 17.19 -0.10
C ASP A 52 24.89 18.40 -0.98
N ASN A 53 25.59 19.51 -0.73
CA ASN A 53 25.44 20.80 -1.44
C ASN A 53 25.96 20.75 -2.89
N THR A 54 25.93 19.59 -3.53
CA THR A 54 26.12 19.47 -4.97
C THR A 54 24.75 19.52 -5.63
N ALA A 55 24.60 20.39 -6.62
CA ALA A 55 23.37 20.68 -7.35
C ALA A 55 22.82 19.50 -8.20
N GLY A 56 23.00 18.25 -7.74
CA GLY A 56 22.65 17.00 -8.44
C GLY A 56 21.42 16.26 -7.90
N SER A 57 20.87 16.60 -6.73
CA SER A 57 19.75 15.86 -6.12
C SER A 57 18.38 16.07 -6.81
N ARG A 58 18.29 16.96 -7.81
CA ARG A 58 17.08 17.14 -8.64
C ARG A 58 16.91 16.07 -9.74
N THR A 59 17.62 14.94 -9.67
CA THR A 59 17.86 14.08 -10.85
C THR A 59 17.55 12.59 -10.66
N ARG A 60 16.67 12.17 -9.75
CA ARG A 60 16.03 10.85 -9.94
C ARG A 60 14.84 11.00 -10.89
N ARG A 61 15.15 11.19 -12.18
CA ARG A 61 14.15 11.21 -13.27
C ARG A 61 13.72 9.80 -13.69
N ALA A 62 14.52 8.78 -13.37
CA ALA A 62 14.25 7.38 -13.69
C ALA A 62 14.20 6.53 -12.41
N ILE A 63 13.30 5.56 -12.40
CA ILE A 63 13.19 4.53 -11.35
C ILE A 63 14.45 3.67 -11.40
N GLN A 64 15.21 3.57 -10.30
CA GLN A 64 16.40 2.74 -10.31
C GLN A 64 16.04 1.26 -10.27
N TRP A 65 16.93 0.41 -10.78
CA TRP A 65 16.70 -1.04 -10.80
C TRP A 65 16.49 -1.64 -9.40
N THR A 66 17.17 -1.09 -8.39
CA THR A 66 16.95 -1.42 -6.98
C THR A 66 15.53 -1.12 -6.52
N ASP A 67 15.01 0.05 -6.90
CA ASP A 67 13.70 0.53 -6.51
C ASP A 67 12.59 -0.37 -7.09
N ARG A 68 12.77 -0.86 -8.32
CA ARG A 68 11.85 -1.82 -8.96
C ARG A 68 11.65 -3.07 -8.12
N GLY A 69 12.77 -3.66 -7.66
CA GLY A 69 12.77 -4.86 -6.84
C GLY A 69 12.07 -4.63 -5.50
N GLU A 70 12.33 -3.49 -4.88
CA GLU A 70 11.73 -3.11 -3.60
C GLU A 70 10.22 -2.86 -3.71
N ILE A 71 9.78 -2.15 -4.75
CA ILE A 71 8.36 -1.91 -5.04
C ILE A 71 7.64 -3.26 -5.20
N LEU A 72 8.17 -4.16 -6.03
CA LEU A 72 7.55 -5.47 -6.23
C LEU A 72 7.50 -6.31 -4.96
N GLN A 73 8.60 -6.38 -4.22
CA GLN A 73 8.68 -7.16 -3.00
C GLN A 73 7.64 -6.70 -1.98
N LEU A 74 7.49 -5.38 -1.81
CA LEU A 74 6.50 -4.82 -0.88
C LEU A 74 5.07 -5.11 -1.34
N HIS A 75 4.75 -4.89 -2.62
CA HIS A 75 3.41 -5.17 -3.15
C HIS A 75 3.05 -6.65 -3.00
N ASN A 76 3.95 -7.56 -3.36
CA ASN A 76 3.71 -9.00 -3.25
C ASN A 76 3.60 -9.47 -1.79
N LYS A 77 4.40 -8.90 -0.86
CA LYS A 77 4.28 -9.19 0.57
C LYS A 77 2.89 -8.80 1.10
N LEU A 78 2.43 -7.59 0.81
CA LEU A 78 1.14 -7.09 1.29
C LEU A 78 -0.04 -7.83 0.62
N ARG A 79 0.05 -8.11 -0.69
CA ARG A 79 -0.94 -8.93 -1.42
C ARG A 79 -1.08 -10.33 -0.82
N GLY A 80 0.01 -10.93 -0.36
CA GLY A 80 0.01 -12.24 0.30
C GLY A 80 -0.54 -12.23 1.73
N GLN A 81 -0.74 -11.06 2.33
CA GLN A 81 -1.17 -10.89 3.72
C GLN A 81 -2.57 -10.29 3.86
N VAL A 82 -3.32 -10.19 2.77
CA VAL A 82 -4.67 -9.62 2.78
C VAL A 82 -5.62 -10.44 3.66
N TYR A 83 -6.56 -9.74 4.31
CA TYR A 83 -7.65 -10.33 5.05
C TYR A 83 -9.00 -9.77 4.56
N PRO A 84 -10.00 -10.61 4.23
CA PRO A 84 -9.94 -12.08 4.23
C PRO A 84 -8.94 -12.63 3.21
N THR A 85 -8.44 -13.86 3.43
CA THR A 85 -7.45 -14.48 2.55
C THR A 85 -8.00 -14.66 1.15
N ALA A 86 -7.28 -14.20 0.15
CA ALA A 86 -7.64 -14.39 -1.25
C ALA A 86 -7.24 -15.79 -1.75
N SER A 87 -8.14 -16.47 -2.45
CA SER A 87 -7.90 -17.81 -3.00
C SER A 87 -7.05 -17.82 -4.27
N ASN A 88 -6.98 -16.70 -4.99
CA ASN A 88 -6.26 -16.58 -6.26
C ASN A 88 -5.62 -15.19 -6.41
N MET A 89 -4.81 -14.78 -5.44
CA MET A 89 -4.04 -13.53 -5.54
C MET A 89 -2.79 -13.75 -6.40
N GLU A 90 -2.77 -13.21 -7.60
CA GLU A 90 -1.64 -13.38 -8.53
C GLU A 90 -0.37 -12.67 -8.04
N TYR A 91 0.78 -13.23 -8.41
CA TYR A 91 2.08 -12.63 -8.11
C TYR A 91 2.41 -11.53 -9.11
N MET A 92 2.71 -10.33 -8.62
CA MET A 92 3.08 -9.20 -9.48
C MET A 92 4.50 -9.36 -10.03
N VAL A 93 4.66 -9.00 -11.29
CA VAL A 93 5.94 -8.89 -11.99
C VAL A 93 6.14 -7.45 -12.48
N TRP A 94 7.38 -7.07 -12.73
CA TRP A 94 7.68 -5.74 -13.29
C TRP A 94 7.39 -5.76 -14.79
N ASP A 95 6.78 -4.70 -15.28
CA ASP A 95 6.52 -4.50 -16.70
C ASP A 95 7.18 -3.18 -17.15
N ASP A 96 8.13 -3.28 -18.07
CA ASP A 96 8.90 -2.13 -18.54
C ASP A 96 8.06 -1.18 -19.42
N GLU A 97 6.95 -1.62 -20.02
CA GLU A 97 6.01 -0.75 -20.76
C GLU A 97 5.18 0.09 -19.80
N LEU A 98 4.70 -0.50 -18.71
CA LEU A 98 4.00 0.23 -17.65
C LEU A 98 4.92 1.26 -16.98
N GLU A 99 6.20 0.93 -16.74
CA GLU A 99 7.19 1.89 -16.23
C GLU A 99 7.37 3.09 -17.17
N ARG A 100 7.53 2.84 -18.48
CA ARG A 100 7.68 3.92 -19.47
C ARG A 100 6.44 4.82 -19.50
N SER A 101 5.25 4.22 -19.48
CA SER A 101 3.98 4.94 -19.44
C SER A 101 3.85 5.79 -18.17
N ALA A 102 4.13 5.22 -17.00
CA ALA A 102 4.09 5.92 -15.72
C ALA A 102 5.13 7.05 -15.63
N THR A 103 6.33 6.84 -16.18
CA THR A 103 7.37 7.87 -16.24
C THR A 103 6.91 9.05 -17.11
N HIS A 104 6.40 8.75 -18.31
CA HIS A 104 5.89 9.78 -19.22
C HIS A 104 4.74 10.60 -18.60
N TRP A 105 3.84 9.96 -17.86
CA TRP A 105 2.76 10.66 -17.18
C TRP A 105 3.27 11.53 -16.01
N ALA A 106 4.21 11.01 -15.21
CA ALA A 106 4.81 11.76 -14.10
C ALA A 106 5.56 13.01 -14.57
N GLU A 107 6.18 12.99 -15.76
CA GLU A 107 6.86 14.14 -16.37
C GLU A 107 5.92 15.32 -16.65
N ALA A 108 4.63 15.07 -16.86
CA ALA A 108 3.64 16.13 -17.07
C ALA A 108 3.42 17.00 -15.82
N CYS A 109 3.85 16.53 -14.64
CA CYS A 109 3.69 17.21 -13.34
C CYS A 109 2.23 17.60 -13.03
N GLN A 110 1.26 16.78 -13.46
CA GLN A 110 -0.16 16.98 -13.24
C GLN A 110 -0.68 15.97 -12.21
N TRP A 111 -1.40 16.45 -11.20
CA TRP A 111 -2.02 15.61 -10.18
C TRP A 111 -3.39 15.11 -10.65
N GLU A 112 -3.41 14.36 -11.74
CA GLU A 112 -4.61 13.78 -12.36
C GLU A 112 -4.31 12.40 -12.94
N HIS A 113 -5.34 11.59 -13.17
CA HIS A 113 -5.20 10.31 -13.88
C HIS A 113 -5.15 10.54 -15.38
N GLY A 114 -4.35 9.75 -16.09
CA GLY A 114 -4.30 9.81 -17.54
C GLY A 114 -3.14 9.02 -18.15
N PRO A 115 -3.08 8.92 -19.48
CA PRO A 115 -4.02 9.50 -20.45
C PRO A 115 -5.36 8.73 -20.49
N ASN A 116 -6.45 9.43 -20.81
CA ASN A 116 -7.83 8.93 -20.68
C ASN A 116 -8.13 7.66 -21.47
N ASP A 117 -7.45 7.47 -22.60
CA ASP A 117 -7.59 6.31 -23.49
C ASP A 117 -7.06 5.01 -22.86
N LEU A 118 -6.14 5.10 -21.89
CA LEU A 118 -5.56 3.95 -21.20
C LEU A 118 -6.28 3.59 -19.89
N LEU A 119 -7.07 4.50 -19.32
CA LEU A 119 -7.69 4.30 -18.00
C LEU A 119 -8.71 3.15 -17.95
N MET A 120 -9.27 2.75 -19.10
CA MET A 120 -10.22 1.63 -19.16
C MET A 120 -9.53 0.26 -19.13
N SER A 121 -8.23 0.18 -19.46
CA SER A 121 -7.49 -1.07 -19.56
C SER A 121 -6.35 -1.19 -18.55
N ILE A 122 -5.82 -0.07 -18.04
CA ILE A 122 -4.67 -0.02 -17.12
C ILE A 122 -5.04 0.82 -15.89
N GLY A 123 -4.93 0.22 -14.71
CA GLY A 123 -5.13 0.91 -13.43
C GLY A 123 -3.95 1.81 -13.06
N GLN A 124 -4.21 2.87 -12.30
CA GLN A 124 -3.20 3.87 -11.91
C GLN A 124 -3.33 4.26 -10.43
N ASN A 125 -2.19 4.28 -9.75
CA ASN A 125 -2.05 4.88 -8.42
C ASN A 125 -1.14 6.10 -8.53
N LEU A 126 -1.57 7.21 -7.94
CA LEU A 126 -0.80 8.45 -7.91
C LEU A 126 -0.28 8.69 -6.49
N ALA A 127 0.95 9.18 -6.39
CA ALA A 127 1.52 9.66 -5.14
C ALA A 127 2.27 10.96 -5.41
N VAL A 128 2.07 11.95 -4.55
CA VAL A 128 2.84 13.20 -4.55
C VAL A 128 3.42 13.43 -3.18
N HIS A 129 4.63 13.94 -3.16
CA HIS A 129 5.27 14.45 -1.97
C HIS A 129 5.78 15.85 -2.28
N TRP A 130 5.30 16.83 -1.53
CA TRP A 130 5.89 18.16 -1.49
C TRP A 130 6.74 18.25 -0.22
N GLY A 131 7.95 18.79 -0.36
CA GLY A 131 8.80 19.07 0.79
C GLY A 131 8.16 20.11 1.71
N ARG A 132 8.67 20.16 2.95
CA ARG A 132 8.19 21.07 4.00
C ARG A 132 8.29 22.54 3.61
#